data_AF-A0A959THE6-F1
#
_entry.id   AF-A0A959THE6-F1
#
_cell.length_a   1.000
_cell.length_b   1.000
_cell.length_c   1.000
_cell.angle_alpha   90.00
_cell.angle_beta   90.00
_cell.angle_gamma   90.00
#
_symmetry.space_group_name_H-M   'P 1'
#
loop_
_entity.id
_entity.type
_entity.pdbx_description
1 polymer ?
#
loop_
_entity_poly.entity_id
_entity_poly.type
_entity_poly.pdbx_seq_one_letter_code
_entity_poly.pdbx_strand_id
1 'polypeptide(L)' 'NWQAKTAAAWEAGCRRFDGALKGYGGCPMAEDELVGNLAMDIFVADLERRGIRTGIDLEALERSVRLAGTVFPGLSTI' A
#
# COMPACT_ATOMS: atom_id res chain seq x y z
N ASN A 1 9.26 -6.27 -3.52
CA ASN A 1 8.70 -7.62 -3.72
C ASN A 1 7.36 -7.77 -3.00
N TRP A 2 6.36 -6.92 -3.34
CA TRP A 2 5.04 -7.00 -2.73
C TRP A 2 4.06 -7.74 -3.64
N GLN A 3 4.21 -7.58 -4.96
CA GLN A 3 3.33 -8.13 -5.99
C GLN A 3 3.22 -9.65 -5.91
N ALA A 4 4.36 -10.36 -5.82
CA ALA A 4 4.38 -11.82 -5.73
C ALA A 4 3.71 -12.32 -4.44
N LYS A 5 3.94 -11.63 -3.31
CA LYS A 5 3.33 -11.96 -2.02
C LYS A 5 1.81 -11.74 -2.04
N THR A 6 1.36 -10.58 -2.55
CA THR A 6 -0.07 -10.27 -2.64
C THR A 6 -0.79 -11.14 -3.66
N ALA A 7 -0.14 -11.50 -4.77
CA ALA A 7 -0.68 -12.41 -5.77
C ALA A 7 -0.88 -13.82 -5.19
N ALA A 8 0.15 -14.38 -4.53
CA ALA A 8 0.04 -15.68 -3.88
C ALA A 8 -1.06 -15.71 -2.81
N ALA A 9 -1.16 -14.66 -1.98
CA ALA A 9 -2.24 -14.55 -0.99
C ALA A 9 -3.62 -14.45 -1.67
N TRP A 10 -3.74 -13.70 -2.76
CA TRP A 10 -4.98 -13.59 -3.53
C TRP A 10 -5.40 -14.94 -4.12
N GLU A 11 -4.47 -15.69 -4.71
CA GLU A 11 -4.68 -17.03 -5.26
C GLU A 11 -5.08 -18.02 -4.17
N ALA A 12 -4.51 -17.89 -2.96
CA ALA A 12 -4.89 -18.66 -1.78
C ALA A 12 -6.27 -18.27 -1.19
N GLY A 13 -6.95 -17.27 -1.76
CA GLY A 13 -8.31 -16.87 -1.38
C GLY A 13 -8.39 -15.65 -0.47
N CYS A 14 -7.27 -15.02 -0.10
CA CYS A 14 -7.31 -13.78 0.68
C CYS A 14 -7.96 -12.64 -0.13
N ARG A 15 -8.87 -11.89 0.50
CA ARG A 15 -9.54 -10.72 -0.09
C ARG A 15 -9.45 -9.47 0.77
N ARG A 16 -8.90 -9.60 1.98
CA ARG A 16 -8.66 -8.51 2.91
C ARG A 16 -7.16 -8.35 3.08
N PHE A 17 -6.69 -7.13 2.88
CA PHE A 17 -5.28 -6.78 2.94
C PHE A 17 -5.16 -5.48 3.71
N ASP A 18 -4.22 -5.42 4.63
CA ASP A 18 -3.89 -4.22 5.37
C ASP A 18 -2.66 -3.56 4.76
N GLY A 19 -2.66 -2.24 4.69
CA GLY A 19 -1.61 -1.44 4.10
C GLY A 19 -1.65 -0.01 4.63
N ALA A 20 -0.64 0.77 4.25
CA ALA A 20 -0.54 2.18 4.60
C ALA A 20 -0.41 3.02 3.33
N LEU A 21 -0.88 4.27 3.38
CA LEU A 21 -0.64 5.23 2.30
C LEU A 21 0.87 5.39 2.10
N LYS A 22 1.32 5.32 0.85
CA LYS A 22 2.74 5.39 0.48
C LYS A 22 3.63 4.32 1.13
N GLY A 23 3.04 3.27 1.71
CA GLY A 23 3.77 2.23 2.45
C GLY A 23 4.35 2.72 3.77
N TYR A 24 3.85 3.83 4.31
CA TYR A 24 4.37 4.43 5.53
C TYR A 24 4.30 3.51 6.75
N GLY A 25 5.28 3.68 7.63
CA GLY A 25 5.47 2.85 8.81
C GLY A 25 6.27 1.59 8.53
N GLY A 26 6.89 1.08 9.58
CA GLY A 26 7.76 -0.10 9.55
C GLY A 26 8.10 -0.52 10.97
N CYS A 27 8.67 -1.70 11.13
CA CYS A 27 9.06 -2.19 12.45
C CYS A 27 10.37 -1.49 12.88
N PRO A 28 10.42 -0.81 14.04
CA PRO A 28 11.67 -0.23 14.55
C PRO A 28 12.74 -1.28 14.88
N MET A 29 12.33 -2.56 14.97
CA MET A 29 13.21 -3.71 15.22
C MET A 29 13.62 -4.44 13.93
N ALA A 30 13.10 -4.05 12.76
CA ALA A 30 13.61 -4.56 11.51
C ALA A 30 14.93 -3.81 11.21
N GLU A 31 16.05 -4.53 11.19
CA GLU A 31 17.35 -4.03 10.70
C GLU A 31 17.25 -3.59 9.22
N ASP A 32 18.37 -3.15 8.62
CA ASP A 32 18.54 -2.43 7.34
C ASP A 32 17.59 -2.77 6.16
N GLU A 33 16.99 -3.96 6.10
CA GLU A 33 15.78 -4.21 5.31
C GLU A 33 14.54 -3.64 6.02
N LEU A 34 14.36 -2.32 5.94
CA LEU A 34 13.10 -1.67 6.30
C LEU A 34 11.97 -2.20 5.42
N VAL A 35 11.30 -3.26 5.89
CA VAL A 35 10.05 -3.76 5.32
C VAL A 35 8.95 -2.77 5.69
N GLY A 36 8.78 -1.75 4.85
CA GLY A 36 7.64 -0.85 4.93
C GLY A 36 6.32 -1.60 4.78
N ASN A 37 5.22 -0.94 5.15
CA ASN A 37 3.89 -1.49 4.92
C ASN A 37 3.61 -1.65 3.41
N LEU A 38 2.63 -2.50 3.07
CA LEU A 38 2.09 -2.54 1.72
C LEU A 38 1.58 -1.14 1.34
N ALA A 39 2.11 -0.57 0.26
CA ALA A 39 1.66 0.71 -0.27
C ALA A 39 0.23 0.57 -0.82
N MET A 40 -0.74 1.00 -0.02
CA MET A 40 -2.15 0.78 -0.29
C MET A 40 -2.59 1.45 -1.59
N ASP A 41 -2.10 2.66 -1.85
CA ASP A 41 -2.38 3.42 -3.07
C ASP A 41 -1.95 2.69 -4.35
N ILE A 42 -0.75 2.08 -4.33
CA ILE A 42 -0.26 1.28 -5.45
C ILE A 42 -1.06 -0.02 -5.58
N PHE A 43 -1.40 -0.67 -4.47
CA PHE A 43 -2.13 -1.92 -4.48
C PHE A 43 -3.59 -1.76 -4.96
N VAL A 44 -4.29 -0.69 -4.54
CA VAL A 44 -5.61 -0.34 -5.08
C VAL A 44 -5.53 -0.14 -6.59
N ALA A 45 -4.55 0.63 -7.07
CA ALA A 45 -4.37 0.86 -8.50
C ALA A 45 -4.08 -0.45 -9.28
N ASP A 46 -3.40 -1.43 -8.67
CA ASP A 46 -3.21 -2.76 -9.26
C ASP A 46 -4.51 -3.56 -9.36
N LEU A 47 -5.30 -3.59 -8.29
CA LEU A 47 -6.59 -4.28 -8.26
C LEU A 47 -7.57 -3.69 -9.30
N GLU A 48 -7.67 -2.35 -9.37
CA GLU A 48 -8.53 -1.68 -10.35
C GLU A 48 -8.06 -1.95 -11.80
N ARG A 49 -6.74 -1.94 -12.08
CA ARG A 49 -6.19 -2.33 -13.40
C ARG A 49 -6.53 -3.77 -13.78
N ARG A 50 -6.69 -4.66 -12.80
CA ARG A 50 -7.10 -6.06 -12.98
C ARG A 50 -8.63 -6.22 -13.07
N GLY A 51 -9.39 -5.12 -13.03
CA GLY A 51 -10.85 -5.12 -13.06
C GLY A 51 -11.51 -5.52 -11.73
N ILE A 52 -10.75 -5.54 -10.63
CA ILE A 52 -11.25 -5.86 -9.30
C ILE A 52 -11.63 -4.55 -8.62
N ARG A 53 -12.94 -4.32 -8.45
CA ARG A 53 -13.44 -3.13 -7.76
C ARG A 53 -13.18 -3.22 -6.26
N THR A 54 -12.44 -2.24 -5.75
CA THR A 54 -12.12 -2.11 -4.33
C THR A 54 -13.20 -1.37 -3.54
N GLY A 55 -14.02 -0.56 -4.23
CA GLY A 55 -14.99 0.34 -3.61
C GLY A 55 -14.37 1.61 -3.01
N ILE A 56 -13.07 1.84 -3.26
CA ILE A 56 -12.36 3.04 -2.83
C ILE A 56 -12.55 4.15 -3.86
N ASP A 57 -12.90 5.35 -3.39
CA ASP A 57 -12.90 6.56 -4.22
C ASP A 57 -11.45 6.93 -4.58
N LEU A 58 -11.10 6.77 -5.85
CA LEU A 58 -9.74 6.99 -6.35
C LEU A 58 -9.31 8.45 -6.28
N GLU A 59 -10.23 9.40 -6.44
CA GLU A 59 -9.90 10.82 -6.31
C GLU A 59 -9.68 11.20 -4.85
N ALA A 60 -10.50 10.69 -3.94
CA ALA A 60 -10.31 10.87 -2.50
C ALA A 60 -9.01 10.22 -2.02
N LEU A 61 -8.68 9.04 -2.54
CA LEU A 61 -7.42 8.35 -2.28
C LEU A 61 -6.23 9.20 -2.74
N GLU A 62 -6.26 9.71 -3.97
CA GLU A 62 -5.19 10.54 -4.52
C GLU A 62 -4.98 11.83 -3.70
N ARG A 63 -6.07 12.51 -3.29
CA ARG A 63 -6.02 13.64 -2.36
C ARG A 63 -5.36 13.25 -1.04
N SER A 64 -5.72 12.09 -0.49
CA SER A 64 -5.19 11.59 0.78
C SER A 64 -3.69 11.27 0.69
N VAL A 65 -3.24 10.69 -0.43
CA VAL A 65 -1.81 10.40 -0.68
C VAL A 65 -0.99 11.69 -0.75
N ARG A 66 -1.48 12.73 -1.43
CA ARG A 66 -0.82 14.04 -1.46
C ARG A 66 -0.71 14.65 -0.06
N LEU A 67 -1.82 14.64 0.69
CA LEU A 67 -1.84 15.15 2.06
C LEU A 67 -0.85 14.39 2.95
N ALA A 68 -0.79 13.06 2.84
CA ALA A 68 0.15 12.24 3.61
C ALA A 68 1.61 12.67 3.38
N GLY A 69 1.99 13.04 2.14
CA GLY A 69 3.32 13.57 1.85
C GLY A 69 3.65 14.89 2.55
N THR A 70 2.65 15.71 2.84
CA THR A 70 2.83 16.98 3.59
C THR A 70 2.81 16.79 5.10
N VAL A 71 1.99 15.86 5.60
CA VAL A 71 1.85 15.57 7.04
C VAL A 71 3.06 14.79 7.56
N PHE A 72 3.65 13.92 6.72
CA PHE A 72 4.78 13.07 7.06
C PHE A 72 6.02 13.37 6.18
N PRO A 73 6.58 14.59 6.23
CA PRO A 73 7.62 15.03 5.29
C PRO A 73 8.97 14.32 5.44
N GLY A 74 9.20 13.63 6.57
CA GLY A 74 10.44 12.90 6.87
C GLY A 74 10.35 11.37 6.70
N LEU A 75 9.16 10.84 6.41
CA LEU A 75 9.00 9.42 6.06
C LEU A 75 9.25 9.30 4.56
N SER A 76 10.52 9.06 4.20
CA SER A 76 10.85 8.71 2.82
C SER A 76 10.16 7.41 2.47
N THR A 77 9.48 7.38 1.32
CA THR A 77 9.13 6.13 0.65
C THR A 77 10.42 5.31 0.51
N ILE A 78 10.41 4.08 1.02
CA ILE A 78 11.47 3.09 0.82
C ILE A 78 11.04 2.17 -0.32
#